data_AF-A0A9W4ZHB5-F1
#
_entry.id   AF-A0A9W4ZHB5-F1
#
_cell.length_a   1.000
_cell.length_b   1.000
_cell.length_c   1.000
_cell.angle_alpha   90.00
_cell.angle_beta   90.00
_cell.angle_gamma   90.00
#
_symmetry.space_group_name_H-M   'P 1'
#
loop_
_entity.id
_entity.type
_entity.pdbx_description
1 polymer ?
#
loop_
_entity_poly.entity_id
_entity_poly.type
_entity_poly.pdbx_seq_one_letter_code
_entity_poly.pdbx_strand_id
1 'polypeptide(L)' 'MQLIFIILDMNSWIPNFKEGGVGDRLVNSEFFTEWFAPYKTKQFNVLTAVMAILLFLNVVTSAIKDAFSRKRIN' A
#
# COMPACT_ATOMS: atom_id res chain seq x y z
N MET A 1 -9.25 -5.79 -3.13
CA MET A 1 -8.90 -4.75 -2.12
C MET A 1 -8.84 -3.35 -2.72
N GLN A 2 -8.07 -3.10 -3.80
CA GLN A 2 -7.98 -1.75 -4.40
C GLN A 2 -9.33 -1.18 -4.88
N LEU A 3 -10.20 -2.03 -5.44
CA LEU A 3 -11.56 -1.62 -5.84
C LEU A 3 -12.40 -1.05 -4.68
N ILE A 4 -12.20 -1.54 -3.46
CA ILE A 4 -12.91 -1.03 -2.27
C ILE A 4 -12.45 0.40 -1.98
N PHE A 5 -11.15 0.68 -2.07
CA PHE A 5 -10.63 2.04 -1.88
C PHE A 5 -11.12 3.00 -2.96
N ILE A 6 -11.24 2.54 -4.22
CA ILE A 6 -11.83 3.36 -5.30
C ILE A 6 -13.27 3.74 -4.95
N ILE A 7 -14.09 2.76 -4.55
CA ILE A 7 -15.50 3.00 -4.20
C ILE A 7 -15.61 3.94 -3.00
N LEU A 8 -14.80 3.74 -1.96
CA LEU A 8 -14.81 4.61 -0.77
C LEU A 8 -14.38 6.04 -1.10
N ASP A 9 -13.35 6.20 -1.94
CA ASP A 9 -12.89 7.51 -2.42
C ASP A 9 -13.96 8.22 -3.26
N MET A 10 -14.67 7.49 -4.13
CA MET A 10 -15.81 8.02 -4.88
C MET A 10 -16.96 8.48 -3.98
N ASN A 11 -17.19 7.80 -2.86
CA ASN A 11 -18.21 8.16 -1.88
C ASN A 11 -17.73 9.21 -0.86
N SER A 12 -16.54 9.80 -1.06
CA SER A 12 -15.94 10.79 -0.15
C SER A 12 -15.83 10.30 1.30
N TRP A 13 -15.71 8.99 1.50
CA TRP A 13 -15.49 8.42 2.82
C TRP A 13 -14.01 8.53 3.19
N ILE A 14 -13.72 9.17 4.32
CA ILE A 14 -12.34 9.47 4.74
C ILE A 14 -11.99 8.66 5.99
N PRO A 15 -10.89 7.90 5.97
CA PRO A 15 -10.37 7.22 7.15
C PRO A 15 -9.96 8.22 8.23
N ASN A 16 -10.38 7.98 9.47
CA ASN A 16 -9.98 8.81 10.60
C ASN A 16 -8.57 8.44 11.06
N PHE A 17 -7.58 9.29 10.75
CA PHE A 17 -6.21 9.17 11.21
C PHE A 17 -6.02 10.07 12.43
N LYS A 18 -5.25 9.62 13.43
CA LYS A 18 -4.95 10.44 14.60
C LYS A 18 -4.10 11.63 14.18
N GLU A 19 -4.67 12.83 14.30
CA GLU A 19 -3.99 14.10 14.05
C GLU A 19 -2.71 14.25 14.88
N GLY A 20 -1.65 14.78 14.27
CA GLY A 20 -0.34 14.98 14.91
C GLY A 20 0.47 13.69 15.12
N GLY A 21 -0.06 12.53 14.74
CA GLY A 21 0.65 11.25 14.78
C GLY A 21 1.63 11.06 13.62
N VAL A 22 2.44 9.99 13.69
CA VAL A 22 3.35 9.61 12.60
C VAL A 22 2.58 9.35 11.29
N GLY A 23 1.38 8.76 11.39
CA GLY A 23 0.51 8.52 10.24
C GLY A 23 0.07 9.82 9.55
N ASP A 24 -0.26 10.86 10.31
CA ASP A 24 -0.67 12.17 9.79
C ASP A 24 0.47 12.86 9.04
N ARG A 25 1.70 12.80 9.57
CA ARG A 25 2.91 13.27 8.87
C ARG A 25 3.17 12.50 7.58
N LEU A 26 2.97 11.19 7.60
CA LEU A 26 3.19 10.33 6.44
C LEU A 26 2.18 10.64 5.34
N VAL A 27 0.89 10.73 5.68
CA VAL A 27 -0.22 11.03 4.77
C VAL A 27 -0.06 12.39 4.11
N ASN A 28 0.56 13.36 4.79
CA ASN A 28 0.81 14.70 4.26
C ASN A 28 2.19 14.86 3.60
N SER A 29 2.98 13.80 3.48
CA SER A 29 4.27 13.87 2.76
C SER A 29 4.07 14.00 1.26
N GLU A 30 5.02 14.68 0.60
CA GLU A 30 5.03 14.90 -0.86
C GLU A 30 4.88 13.58 -1.63
N PHE A 31 5.45 12.50 -1.10
CA PHE A 31 5.34 11.18 -1.71
C PHE A 31 3.89 10.72 -1.85
N PHE A 32 3.04 10.92 -0.83
CA PHE A 32 1.64 10.45 -0.84
C PHE A 32 0.64 11.48 -1.33
N THR A 33 1.08 12.72 -1.57
CA THR A 33 0.25 13.79 -2.13
C THR A 33 0.51 14.05 -3.60
N GLU A 34 1.73 13.79 -4.09
CA GLU A 34 2.14 14.15 -5.45
C GLU A 34 2.64 12.93 -6.25
N TRP A 35 3.58 12.17 -5.69
CA TRP A 35 4.26 11.11 -6.43
C TRP A 35 3.44 9.80 -6.51
N PHE A 36 2.81 9.42 -5.41
CA PHE A 36 2.00 8.22 -5.29
C PHE A 36 0.59 8.62 -4.83
N ALA A 37 -0.18 9.20 -5.75
CA ALA A 37 -1.53 9.69 -5.49
C ALA A 37 -2.61 9.02 -6.36
N PRO A 38 -2.80 7.69 -6.28
CA PRO A 38 -3.85 7.00 -7.04
C PRO A 38 -5.29 7.35 -6.60
N TYR A 39 -5.47 7.87 -5.39
CA TYR A 39 -6.76 8.28 -4.82
C TYR A 39 -6.74 9.77 -4.44
N LYS A 40 -7.91 10.40 -4.43
CA LYS A 40 -8.08 11.78 -3.94
C LYS A 40 -7.85 11.86 -2.43
N THR A 41 -8.30 10.85 -1.71
CA THR A 41 -8.12 10.73 -0.27
C THR A 41 -6.71 10.20 0.03
N LYS A 42 -5.85 11.07 0.56
CA LYS A 42 -4.44 10.81 0.85
C LYS A 42 -4.21 9.56 1.73
N GLN A 43 -5.13 9.30 2.65
CA GLN A 43 -5.09 8.14 3.54
C GLN A 43 -5.12 6.81 2.76
N PHE A 44 -5.88 6.76 1.66
CA PHE A 44 -5.91 5.57 0.80
C PHE A 44 -4.63 5.37 0.02
N ASN A 45 -3.93 6.45 -0.33
CA ASN A 45 -2.61 6.36 -0.97
C ASN A 45 -1.62 5.62 -0.07
N VAL A 46 -1.56 6.01 1.20
CA VAL A 46 -0.71 5.35 2.20
C VAL A 46 -1.09 3.88 2.39
N LEU A 47 -2.37 3.60 2.62
CA LEU A 47 -2.85 2.22 2.83
C LEU A 47 -2.56 1.33 1.61
N THR A 48 -2.69 1.89 0.41
CA THR A 48 -2.40 1.19 -0.84
C THR A 48 -0.93 0.86 -0.99
N ALA A 49 -0.04 1.80 -0.67
CA ALA A 49 1.40 1.53 -0.71
C ALA A 49 1.81 0.46 0.31
N VAL A 50 1.30 0.52 1.54
CA VAL A 50 1.58 -0.50 2.55
C VAL A 50 1.12 -1.89 2.08
N MET A 51 -0.10 -1.99 1.55
CA MET A 51 -0.61 -3.25 1.00
C MET A 51 0.24 -3.74 -0.17
N ALA A 52 0.64 -2.85 -1.08
CA ALA A 52 1.48 -3.21 -2.21
C ALA A 52 2.85 -3.75 -1.76
N ILE A 53 3.48 -3.12 -0.77
CA ILE A 53 4.75 -3.59 -0.18
C ILE A 53 4.57 -4.97 0.45
N LEU A 54 3.52 -5.18 1.24
CA LEU A 54 3.27 -6.48 1.89
C LEU A 54 3.04 -7.59 0.87
N LEU A 55 2.24 -7.33 -0.17
CA LEU A 55 2.01 -8.29 -1.25
C LEU A 55 3.28 -8.57 -2.04
N PHE A 56 4.07 -7.54 -2.33
CA PHE A 56 5.34 -7.67 -3.02
C PHE A 56 6.31 -8.54 -2.23
N LEU A 57 6.48 -8.29 -0.93
CA LEU A 57 7.34 -9.08 -0.05
C LEU A 57 6.90 -10.56 0.00
N ASN A 58 5.60 -10.82 0.00
CA ASN A 58 5.06 -12.18 -0.03
C ASN A 58 5.41 -12.89 -1.34
N VAL A 59 5.19 -12.23 -2.49
CA VAL A 59 5.53 -12.78 -3.81
C VAL A 59 7.02 -13.02 -3.95
N VAL A 60 7.86 -12.07 -3.53
CA VAL A 60 9.33 -12.21 -3.56
C VAL A 60 9.77 -13.38 -2.71
N THR A 61 9.25 -13.52 -1.50
CA THR A 61 9.59 -14.65 -0.60
C THR A 61 9.20 -15.99 -1.22
N SER A 62 8.03 -16.08 -1.85
CA SER A 62 7.59 -17.29 -2.56
C SER A 62 8.50 -17.60 -3.75
N ALA A 63 8.80 -16.60 -4.58
CA ALA A 63 9.66 -16.76 -5.76
C ALA A 63 11.08 -17.21 -5.39
N ILE A 64 11.65 -16.63 -4.31
CA ILE A 64 12.95 -17.04 -3.77
C ILE A 64 12.89 -18.50 -3.32
N LYS A 65 11.89 -18.89 -2.51
CA LYS A 65 11.73 -20.27 -2.05
C LYS A 65 11.62 -21.26 -3.23
N ASP A 66 10.86 -20.92 -4.25
CA ASP A 66 10.69 -21.75 -5.44
C ASP A 66 11.97 -21.86 -6.27
N ALA A 67 12.74 -20.78 -6.39
CA ALA A 67 14.02 -20.78 -7.09
C ALA A 67 15.06 -21.66 -6.38
N PHE A 68 15.16 -21.54 -5.05
CA PHE A 68 16.07 -22.38 -4.25
C PHE A 68 15.62 -23.84 -4.17
N SER A 69 14.31 -24.11 -4.15
CA SER A 69 13.78 -25.48 -4.19
C SER A 69 14.09 -26.18 -5.52
N ARG A 70 13.88 -25.50 -6.65
CA ARG A 70 14.23 -26.02 -7.98
C ARG A 70 15.71 -26.35 -8.13
N LYS A 71 16.59 -25.53 -7.53
CA LYS A 71 18.04 -25.78 -7.51
C LYS A 71 18.46 -26.99 -6.67
N ARG A 72 17.60 -27.48 -5.76
CA ARG A 72 17.91 -28.62 -4.88
C ARG A 72 17.51 -29.97 -5.46
N ILE A 73 16.66 -29.99 -6.50
CA ILE A 73 16.13 -31.21 -7.13
C ILE A 73 16.92 -31.58 -8.40
N ASN A 74 17.84 -30.71 -8.85
CA ASN A 74 18.70 -30.89 -10.01
C ASN A 74 20.17 -30.95 -9.58
#